data_AF-A0AA38IE13-F1
#
_entry.id   AF-A0AA38IE13-F1
#
_cell.length_a   1.000
_cell.length_b   1.000
_cell.length_c   1.000
_cell.angle_alpha   90.00
_cell.angle_beta   90.00
_cell.angle_gamma   90.00
#
_symmetry.space_group_name_H-M   'P 1'
#
loop_
_entity.id
_entity.type
_entity.pdbx_description
1 polymer ?
#
loop_
_entity_poly.entity_id
_entity_poly.type
_entity_poly.pdbx_seq_one_letter_code
_entity_poly.pdbx_strand_id
1 'polypeptide(L)'
;MPVEYGFKAQTIIDEGRTTQDAINEIKKWLSETKFPEIPEEMIALFLLSCQNVIKDTQRTIKAYFKLKSGAPEMFTGRDINNEELQKASRVV
;
A
#
# COMPACT_ATOMS: atom_id res chain seq x y z
N MET A 1 4.52 -11.66 13.53
CA MET A 1 4.82 -10.73 14.64
C MET A 1 3.80 -9.61 14.62
N PRO A 2 3.07 -9.35 15.72
CA PRO A 2 2.25 -8.15 15.82
C PRO A 2 3.16 -6.92 15.82
N VAL A 3 2.81 -5.91 15.02
CA VAL A 3 3.58 -4.67 14.89
C VAL A 3 3.17 -3.76 16.04
N GLU A 4 4.08 -3.52 17.00
CA GLU A 4 3.80 -2.77 18.24
C GLU A 4 3.24 -1.36 17.98
N TYR A 5 3.70 -0.71 16.91
CA TYR A 5 3.24 0.61 16.46
C TYR A 5 2.46 0.55 15.13
N GLY A 6 1.76 -0.57 14.90
CA GLY A 6 0.99 -0.77 13.69
C GLY A 6 -0.19 0.21 13.59
N PHE A 7 -0.12 1.14 12.63
CA PHE A 7 -1.25 1.95 12.21
C PHE A 7 -2.49 1.06 11.92
N LYS A 8 -3.69 1.53 12.28
CA LYS A 8 -4.96 0.84 12.05
C LYS A 8 -5.92 1.68 11.22
N ALA A 9 -6.54 1.06 10.22
CA ALA A 9 -7.51 1.71 9.35
C ALA A 9 -8.63 2.39 10.16
N GLN A 10 -9.06 1.75 11.25
CA GLN A 10 -10.07 2.26 12.16
C GLN A 10 -9.77 3.68 12.67
N THR A 11 -8.52 4.01 12.97
CA THR A 11 -8.14 5.35 13.44
C THR A 11 -8.46 6.44 12.40
N ILE A 12 -8.25 6.16 11.10
CA ILE A 12 -8.58 7.12 10.03
C ILE A 12 -10.10 7.26 9.84
N ILE A 13 -10.83 6.16 10.04
CA ILE A 13 -12.29 6.14 9.95
C ILE A 13 -12.88 6.93 11.12
N ASP A 14 -12.37 6.73 12.33
CA ASP A 14 -12.79 7.44 13.54
C ASP A 14 -12.48 8.94 13.45
N GLU A 15 -11.38 9.32 12.80
CA GLU A 15 -11.03 10.71 12.46
C GLU A 15 -11.95 11.31 11.37
N GLY A 16 -12.83 10.53 10.75
CA GLY A 16 -13.75 10.97 9.69
C GLY A 16 -13.07 11.30 8.37
N ARG A 17 -11.83 10.84 8.16
CA ARG A 17 -11.03 11.16 6.95
C ARG A 17 -11.31 10.19 5.80
N THR A 18 -11.85 9.02 6.10
CA THR A 18 -12.35 8.04 5.14
C THR A 18 -13.56 7.31 5.74
N THR A 19 -14.24 6.50 4.96
CA THR A 19 -15.40 5.72 5.42
C THR A 19 -15.16 4.22 5.26
N GLN A 20 -15.77 3.43 6.13
CA GLN A 20 -15.74 1.97 6.01
C GLN A 20 -16.34 1.51 4.67
N ASP A 21 -17.36 2.21 4.17
CA ASP A 21 -17.99 1.90 2.88
C ASP A 21 -17.02 2.07 1.70
N ALA A 22 -16.22 3.13 1.69
CA ALA A 22 -15.21 3.35 0.65
C ALA A 22 -14.12 2.26 0.69
N ILE A 23 -13.71 1.83 1.88
CA ILE A 23 -12.77 0.72 2.06
C ILE A 23 -13.38 -0.58 1.54
N ASN A 24 -14.64 -0.87 1.91
CA ASN A 24 -15.36 -2.06 1.46
C ASN A 24 -15.56 -2.09 -0.06
N GLU A 25 -15.83 -0.94 -0.68
CA GLU A 25 -15.96 -0.83 -2.14
C GLU A 25 -14.65 -1.17 -2.86
N ILE A 26 -13.51 -0.63 -2.39
CA ILE A 26 -12.19 -0.96 -2.94
C ILE A 26 -11.82 -2.42 -2.67
N LYS A 27 -12.13 -2.93 -1.48
CA LYS A 27 -11.87 -4.33 -1.11
C LYS A 27 -12.68 -5.29 -1.99
N LYS A 28 -13.95 -5.01 -2.23
CA LYS A 28 -14.79 -5.76 -3.17
C LYS A 28 -14.21 -5.71 -4.57
N TRP A 29 -13.89 -4.52 -5.07
CA TRP A 29 -13.27 -4.36 -6.38
C TRP A 29 -11.96 -5.18 -6.51
N LEU A 30 -11.10 -5.15 -5.49
CA LEU A 30 -9.87 -5.95 -5.46
C LEU A 30 -10.14 -7.45 -5.59
N SER A 31 -11.18 -7.97 -4.92
CA SER A 31 -11.57 -9.39 -5.00
C SER A 31 -12.01 -9.82 -6.41
N GLU A 32 -12.47 -8.87 -7.23
CA GLU A 32 -12.85 -9.09 -8.63
C GLU A 32 -11.64 -8.96 -9.59
N THR A 33 -10.48 -8.52 -9.09
CA THR A 33 -9.25 -8.39 -9.87
C THR A 33 -8.30 -9.57 -9.69
N LYS A 34 -7.23 -9.61 -10.49
CA LYS A 34 -6.11 -10.55 -10.33
C LYS A 34 -4.98 -10.03 -9.43
N PHE A 35 -5.18 -8.88 -8.77
CA PHE A 35 -4.16 -8.30 -7.90
C PHE A 35 -4.10 -9.03 -6.55
N PRO A 36 -2.94 -9.04 -5.88
CA PRO A 36 -2.84 -9.52 -4.52
C PRO A 36 -3.80 -8.77 -3.58
N GLU A 37 -4.35 -9.50 -2.60
CA GLU A 37 -5.06 -8.87 -1.50
C GLU A 37 -4.13 -7.95 -0.71
N ILE A 38 -4.66 -6.81 -0.28
CA ILE A 38 -3.92 -5.84 0.54
C ILE A 38 -4.69 -5.53 1.83
N PRO A 39 -3.99 -5.21 2.93
CA PRO A 39 -4.62 -4.84 4.19
C PRO A 39 -5.49 -3.58 4.07
N GLU A 40 -6.50 -3.46 4.92
CA GLU A 40 -7.38 -2.29 4.95
C GLU A 40 -6.62 -1.00 5.26
N GLU A 41 -5.56 -1.10 6.07
CA GLU A 41 -4.65 0.01 6.34
C GLU A 41 -4.07 0.58 5.04
N MET A 42 -3.69 -0.29 4.10
CA MET A 42 -3.13 0.12 2.83
C MET A 42 -4.20 0.71 1.91
N ILE A 43 -5.41 0.15 1.93
CA ILE A 43 -6.57 0.68 1.19
C ILE A 43 -6.90 2.10 1.67
N ALA A 44 -6.93 2.32 2.98
CA ALA A 44 -7.17 3.64 3.58
C ALA A 44 -6.12 4.67 3.14
N LEU A 45 -4.84 4.31 3.08
CA LEU A 45 -3.78 5.19 2.59
C LEU A 45 -3.97 5.56 1.11
N PHE A 46 -4.36 4.61 0.26
CA PHE A 46 -4.65 4.90 -1.15
C PHE A 46 -5.87 5.82 -1.29
N LEU A 47 -6.94 5.56 -0.54
CA LEU A 47 -8.13 6.41 -0.52
C LEU A 47 -7.77 7.85 -0.13
N LEU A 48 -7.01 8.05 0.95
CA LEU A 48 -6.56 9.38 1.36
C LEU A 48 -5.69 10.07 0.30
N SER A 49 -4.79 9.32 -0.34
CA SER A 49 -3.93 9.84 -1.41
C SER A 49 -4.73 10.30 -2.64
N CYS A 50 -5.93 9.76 -2.81
CA CYS A 50 -6.84 10.05 -3.91
C CYS A 50 -8.09 10.84 -3.46
N GLN A 51 -8.04 11.52 -2.31
CA GLN A 51 -9.17 12.34 -1.80
C GLN A 51 -10.50 11.55 -1.70
N ASN A 52 -10.41 10.26 -1.37
CA ASN A 52 -11.51 9.30 -1.33
C ASN A 52 -12.25 9.08 -2.67
N VAL A 53 -11.67 9.52 -3.79
CA VAL A 53 -12.22 9.24 -5.12
C VAL A 53 -11.90 7.80 -5.51
N ILE A 54 -12.94 6.95 -5.58
CA ILE A 54 -12.81 5.51 -5.84
C ILE A 54 -12.08 5.22 -7.15
N LYS A 55 -12.45 5.88 -8.25
CA LYS A 55 -11.84 5.65 -9.56
C LYS A 55 -10.35 5.96 -9.59
N ASP A 56 -9.94 7.05 -8.94
CA ASP A 56 -8.55 7.46 -8.84
C ASP A 56 -7.77 6.51 -7.94
N THR A 57 -8.39 6.06 -6.85
CA THR A 57 -7.84 5.04 -5.95
C THR A 57 -7.55 3.75 -6.70
N GLN A 58 -8.50 3.23 -7.48
CA GLN A 58 -8.32 2.04 -8.31
C GLN A 58 -7.21 2.22 -9.35
N ARG A 59 -7.12 3.39 -10.00
CA ARG A 59 -6.05 3.71 -10.96
C ARG A 59 -4.68 3.73 -10.28
N THR A 60 -4.59 4.31 -9.10
CA THR A 60 -3.36 4.39 -8.31
C THR A 60 -2.91 3.01 -7.84
N ILE A 61 -3.83 2.16 -7.37
CA ILE A 61 -3.54 0.76 -7.02
C ILE A 61 -2.99 -0.02 -8.22
N LYS A 62 -3.62 0.11 -9.40
CA LYS A 62 -3.12 -0.50 -10.64
C LYS A 62 -1.70 -0.04 -10.96
N ALA A 63 -1.43 1.27 -10.86
CA ALA A 63 -0.12 1.83 -11.12
C ALA A 63 0.92 1.34 -10.12
N TYR A 64 0.57 1.25 -8.83
CA TYR A 64 1.42 0.70 -7.78
C TYR A 64 1.87 -0.73 -8.09
N PHE A 65 0.93 -1.63 -8.41
CA PHE A 65 1.29 -3.01 -8.74
C PHE A 65 2.07 -3.12 -10.04
N LYS A 66 1.71 -2.35 -11.08
CA LYS A 66 2.43 -2.30 -12.36
C LYS A 66 3.89 -1.88 -12.18
N LEU A 67 4.13 -0.82 -11.40
CA LEU A 67 5.47 -0.31 -11.13
C LEU A 67 6.29 -1.34 -10.34
N LYS A 68 5.69 -1.91 -9.28
CA LYS A 68 6.37 -2.87 -8.42
C LYS A 68 6.73 -4.16 -9.15
N SER A 69 5.86 -4.65 -10.04
CA SER A 69 6.17 -5.83 -10.87
C SER A 69 7.13 -5.52 -12.03
N GLY A 70 7.13 -4.28 -12.52
CA GLY A 70 7.92 -3.86 -13.67
C GLY A 70 9.36 -3.45 -13.36
N ALA A 71 9.68 -3.21 -12.09
CA ALA A 71 11.02 -2.80 -11.63
C ALA A 71 11.54 -3.71 -10.49
N PRO A 72 11.68 -5.03 -10.72
CA PRO A 72 12.14 -5.96 -9.68
C PRO A 72 13.51 -5.61 -9.11
N GLU A 73 14.38 -4.94 -9.87
CA GLU A 73 15.68 -4.43 -9.43
C GLU A 73 15.58 -3.43 -8.28
N MET A 74 14.46 -2.70 -8.17
CA MET A 74 14.22 -1.75 -7.09
C MET A 74 13.51 -2.37 -5.89
N PHE A 75 12.67 -3.39 -6.12
CA PHE A 75 11.73 -3.88 -5.11
C PHE A 75 12.04 -5.28 -4.57
N THR A 76 12.91 -6.05 -5.24
CA THR A 76 13.38 -7.39 -4.82
C THR A 76 14.67 -7.28 -4.00
N GLY A 77 14.90 -8.22 -3.08
CA GLY A 77 16.20 -8.31 -2.38
C GLY A 77 16.52 -7.17 -1.40
N ARG A 78 15.50 -6.43 -0.94
CA ARG A 78 15.63 -5.33 0.03
C ARG A 78 15.84 -5.84 1.47
N ASP A 79 16.89 -6.62 1.67
CA ASP A 79 17.36 -7.01 3.00
C ASP A 79 18.31 -5.93 3.53
N ILE A 80 18.03 -5.42 4.73
CA ILE A 80 18.89 -4.43 5.40
C ILE A 80 20.28 -5.00 5.75
N ASN A 81 20.39 -6.33 5.82
CA ASN A 81 21.63 -7.05 6.05
C ASN A 81 22.36 -7.42 4.74
N ASN A 82 21.84 -7.04 3.58
CA ASN A 82 22.52 -7.27 2.31
C ASN A 82 23.84 -6.48 2.26
N GLU A 83 24.96 -7.17 2.08
CA GLU A 83 26.29 -6.56 2.10
C GLU A 83 26.49 -5.50 1.00
N GLU A 84 25.91 -5.69 -0.18
CA GLU A 84 26.03 -4.73 -1.29
C GLU A 84 25.27 -3.44 -0.96
N LEU A 85 24.07 -3.55 -0.42
CA LEU A 85 23.27 -2.39 0.02
C LEU A 85 23.93 -1.65 1.19
N GLN A 86 24.54 -2.37 2.14
CA GLN A 86 25.29 -1.75 3.24
C GLN A 86 26.56 -1.04 2.75
N LYS A 87 27.27 -1.62 1.78
CA LYS A 87 28.43 -0.97 1.16
C LYS A 87 27.99 0.30 0.43
N ALA A 88 26.94 0.25 -0.38
CA ALA A 88 26.42 1.41 -1.11
C ALA A 88 25.98 2.54 -0.16
N SER A 89 25.32 2.22 0.95
CA SER A 89 24.86 3.20 1.96
C SER A 89 26.00 3.96 2.65
N ARG A 90 27.19 3.36 2.78
CA ARG A 90 28.35 3.99 3.45
C ARG A 90 29.17 4.93 2.56
N VAL A 91 28.89 4.96 1.26
CA VAL A 91 29.66 5.73 0.27
C VAL A 91 28.97 7.08 -0.03
N VAL A 92 27.82 7.36 0.58
CA VAL A 92 27.08 8.62 0.48
C VAL A 92 27.25 9.44 1.76
#